data_AF-A0A0F2N4B7-F1
#
_entry.id   AF-A0A0F2N4B7-F1
#
_cell.length_a   1.000
_cell.length_b   1.000
_cell.length_c   1.000
_cell.angle_alpha   90.00
_cell.angle_beta   90.00
_cell.angle_gamma   90.00
#
_symmetry.space_group_name_H-M   'P 1'
#
loop_
_entity.id
_entity.type
_entity.pdbx_description
1 polymer ?
#
loop_
_entity_poly.entity_id
_entity_poly.type
_entity_poly.pdbx_seq_one_letter_code
_entity_poly.pdbx_strand_id
1 'polypeptide(L)' 'MITAEVALYPQKTTNAGQIINDSLNSLDKGNLQVNVGSMSTRLQGSEEEVWDGIKSLFDQARGRSEVNMVVTISNCAG' A
#
# COMPACT_ATOMS: atom_id res chain seq x y z
N MET A 1 -17.32 -3.44 -2.50
CA MET A 1 -16.19 -3.15 -1.59
C MET A 1 -15.21 -4.28 -1.70
N ILE A 2 -13.93 -3.97 -1.73
CA ILE A 2 -12.85 -4.95 -1.74
C ILE A 2 -11.86 -4.64 -0.62
N THR A 3 -11.03 -5.63 -0.33
CA THR A 3 -9.92 -5.51 0.61
C THR A 3 -8.63 -5.91 -0.10
N ALA A 4 -7.55 -5.18 0.15
CA ALA A 4 -6.22 -5.52 -0.32
C ALA A 4 -5.24 -5.59 0.84
N GLU A 5 -4.42 -6.62 0.88
CA GLU A 5 -3.21 -6.65 1.71
C GLU A 5 -2.00 -6.33 0.83
N VAL A 6 -1.29 -5.27 1.19
CA VAL A 6 -0.15 -4.74 0.43
C VAL A 6 1.12 -4.83 1.26
N ALA A 7 2.16 -5.43 0.69
CA ALA A 7 3.51 -5.41 1.25
C ALA A 7 4.48 -4.78 0.24
N LEU A 8 5.22 -3.76 0.68
CA LEU A 8 6.23 -3.03 -0.10
C LEU A 8 7.64 -3.43 0.34
N TYR A 9 8.48 -3.75 -0.63
CA TYR A 9 9.87 -4.13 -0.42
C TYR A 9 10.80 -3.25 -1.26
N PRO A 10 11.18 -2.07 -0.75
CA PRO A 10 12.25 -1.26 -1.33
C PRO A 10 13.56 -2.06 -1.41
N GLN A 11 14.21 -2.04 -2.57
CA GLN A 11 15.41 -2.83 -2.83
C GLN A 11 16.67 -1.97 -2.80
N LYS A 12 17.81 -2.59 -2.49
CA LYS A 12 19.16 -2.00 -2.56
C LYS A 12 19.29 -0.66 -1.79
N THR A 13 18.55 -0.51 -0.70
CA THR A 13 18.47 0.75 0.07
C THR A 13 18.56 0.48 1.56
N THR A 14 19.25 1.38 2.29
CA THR A 14 19.29 1.37 3.76
C THR A 14 18.09 2.09 4.38
N ASN A 15 17.30 2.79 3.56
CA ASN A 15 16.22 3.67 4.02
C ASN A 15 14.83 3.06 3.76
N ALA A 16 14.72 1.73 3.70
CA ALA A 16 13.49 1.03 3.35
C ALA A 16 12.30 1.44 4.23
N GLY A 17 12.51 1.57 5.55
CA GLY A 17 11.47 2.00 6.49
C GLY A 17 10.93 3.40 6.19
N GLN A 18 11.81 4.35 5.83
CA GLN A 18 11.37 5.70 5.47
C GLN A 18 10.60 5.71 4.15
N ILE A 19 11.03 4.92 3.16
CA ILE A 19 10.32 4.81 1.88
C ILE A 19 8.92 4.23 2.09
N ILE A 20 8.79 3.17 2.91
CA ILE A 20 7.49 2.58 3.25
C ILE A 20 6.60 3.61 3.97
N ASN A 21 7.13 4.32 4.97
CA ASN A 21 6.37 5.34 5.70
C ASN A 21 5.90 6.48 4.79
N ASP A 22 6.76 6.95 3.88
CA ASP A 22 6.40 8.04 2.96
C ASP A 22 5.38 7.57 1.91
N SER A 23 5.45 6.31 1.46
CA SER A 23 4.38 5.69 0.67
C SER A 23 3.06 5.65 1.44
N LEU A 24 3.07 5.21 2.70
CA LEU A 24 1.86 5.15 3.53
C LEU A 24 1.26 6.55 3.77
N ASN A 25 2.10 7.57 3.92
CA ASN A 25 1.68 8.97 4.08
C ASN A 25 1.03 9.55 2.81
N SER A 26 1.22 8.93 1.65
CA SER A 26 0.60 9.37 0.39
C SER A 26 -0.82 8.88 0.18
N LEU A 27 -1.29 7.92 0.98
CA LEU A 27 -2.65 7.40 0.85
C LEU A 27 -3.64 8.52 1.18
N ASP A 28 -4.53 8.82 0.23
CA ASP A 28 -5.70 9.63 0.51
C ASP A 28 -6.64 8.82 1.43
N LYS A 29 -6.86 9.35 2.62
CA LYS A 29 -7.60 8.65 3.68
C LYS A 29 -9.11 8.85 3.59
N GLY A 30 -9.63 9.50 2.54
CA GLY A 30 -11.05 9.78 2.27
C GLY A 30 -12.06 8.84 2.96
N ASN A 31 -12.59 7.84 2.24
CA ASN A 31 -13.30 6.71 2.88
C ASN A 31 -12.48 5.41 2.87
N LEU A 32 -11.22 5.46 2.40
CA LEU A 32 -10.33 4.32 2.38
C LEU A 32 -9.89 3.99 3.81
N GLN A 33 -10.27 2.81 4.29
CA GLN A 33 -9.80 2.30 5.57
C GLN A 33 -8.40 1.72 5.41
N VAL A 34 -7.47 2.21 6.21
CA VAL A 34 -6.06 1.81 6.17
C VAL A 34 -5.67 1.26 7.54
N ASN A 35 -5.21 0.01 7.59
CA ASN A 35 -4.72 -0.63 8.79
C ASN A 35 -3.31 -1.17 8.56
N VAL A 36 -2.32 -0.54 9.21
CA VAL A 36 -0.90 -0.90 9.08
C VAL A 36 -0.57 -2.00 10.08
N GLY A 37 -0.29 -3.20 9.57
CA GLY A 37 0.20 -4.33 10.36
C GLY A 37 1.73 -4.41 10.40
N SER A 38 2.24 -5.45 11.06
CA SER A 38 3.69 -5.68 11.18
C SER A 38 4.37 -6.14 9.89
N MET A 39 3.63 -6.75 8.96
CA MET A 39 4.16 -7.30 7.70
C MET A 39 3.51 -6.70 6.44
N SER A 40 2.25 -6.33 6.51
CA SER A 40 1.46 -5.79 5.40
C SER A 40 0.55 -4.67 5.89
N THR A 41 0.08 -3.85 4.95
CA THR A 41 -0.97 -2.87 5.18
C THR A 41 -2.26 -3.36 4.53
N ARG A 42 -3.35 -3.37 5.30
CA ARG A 42 -4.69 -3.68 4.80
C ARG A 42 -5.37 -2.39 4.35
N LEU A 43 -5.85 -2.38 3.11
CA LEU A 43 -6.70 -1.35 2.53
C LEU A 43 -8.11 -1.93 2.35
N GLN A 44 -9.15 -1.18 2.73
CA GLN A 44 -10.53 -1.59 2.53
C GLN A 44 -11.39 -0.40 2.13
N GLY A 45 -12.21 -0.57 1.08
CA GLY A 45 -13.04 0.49 0.54
C GLY A 45 -13.80 0.06 -0.71
N SER A 46 -14.25 1.03 -1.51
CA SER A 46 -14.69 0.77 -2.88
C SER A 46 -13.53 0.25 -3.74
N GLU A 47 -13.85 -0.30 -4.91
CA GLU A 47 -12.82 -0.79 -5.83
C GLU A 47 -11.86 0.32 -6.25
N GLU A 48 -12.40 1.48 -6.65
CA GLU A 48 -11.64 2.66 -7.06
C GLU A 48 -10.69 3.13 -5.96
N GLU A 49 -11.18 3.31 -4.73
CA GLU A 49 -10.36 3.75 -3.59
C GLU A 49 -9.21 2.78 -3.29
N VAL A 50 -9.45 1.47 -3.37
CA VAL A 50 -8.41 0.47 -3.10
C VAL A 50 -7.38 0.42 -4.22
N TRP A 51 -7.80 0.47 -5.49
CA TRP A 51 -6.88 0.49 -6.62
C TRP A 51 -6.03 1.77 -6.66
N ASP A 52 -6.62 2.92 -6.38
CA ASP A 52 -5.90 4.19 -6.27
C ASP A 52 -4.91 4.18 -5.10
N GLY A 53 -5.30 3.58 -3.97
CA GLY A 53 -4.41 3.37 -2.83
C GLY A 53 -3.20 2.50 -3.19
N ILE A 54 -3.42 1.34 -3.83
CA ILE A 54 -2.35 0.45 -4.31
C ILE A 54 -1.41 1.19 -5.27
N LYS A 55 -1.98 1.95 -6.22
CA LYS A 55 -1.21 2.74 -7.19
C LYS A 55 -0.36 3.80 -6.50
N SER A 56 -0.93 4.57 -5.57
CA SER A 56 -0.21 5.61 -4.84
C SER A 56 0.97 5.03 -4.04
N LEU A 57 0.74 3.91 -3.34
CA LEU A 57 1.79 3.21 -2.59
C LEU A 57 2.97 2.82 -3.48
N PHE A 58 2.68 2.22 -4.64
CA PHE A 58 3.69 1.81 -5.59
C PHE A 58 4.43 2.99 -6.21
N ASP A 59 3.70 4.00 -6.68
CA ASP A 59 4.25 5.19 -7.35
C ASP A 59 5.20 5.98 -6.44
N GLN A 60 4.84 6.15 -5.17
CA GLN A 60 5.72 6.81 -4.20
C GLN A 60 6.99 6.00 -3.90
N ALA A 61 6.85 4.68 -3.74
CA ALA A 61 8.01 3.84 -3.44
C ALA A 61 8.98 3.77 -4.63
N ARG A 62 8.46 3.56 -5.86
CA ARG A 62 9.27 3.47 -7.08
C ARG A 62 9.97 4.78 -7.43
N GLY A 63 9.44 5.93 -6.96
CA GLY A 63 10.09 7.23 -7.11
C GLY A 63 11.38 7.37 -6.29
N ARG A 64 11.62 6.45 -5.34
CA ARG A 64 12.74 6.52 -4.39
C ARG A 64 13.69 5.33 -4.44
N SER A 65 13.24 4.17 -4.89
CA SER A 65 14.09 2.99 -5.13
C SER A 65 13.45 2.02 -6.11
N GLU A 66 14.24 1.05 -6.59
CA GLU A 66 13.64 -0.19 -7.10
C GLU A 66 12.74 -0.79 -6.02
N VAL A 67 11.56 -1.30 -6.39
CA VAL A 67 10.58 -1.78 -5.41
C VAL A 67 9.86 -3.01 -5.94
N ASN A 68 9.70 -4.00 -5.07
CA ASN A 68 8.74 -5.08 -5.26
C ASN A 68 7.52 -4.79 -4.40
N MET A 69 6.33 -4.99 -4.96
CA MET A 69 5.08 -4.90 -4.22
C MET A 69 4.30 -6.20 -4.40
N VAL A 70 3.90 -6.80 -3.28
CA VAL A 70 3.01 -7.95 -3.27
C VAL A 70 1.64 -7.48 -2.83
N VAL A 71 0.62 -7.82 -3.60
CA VAL A 71 -0.76 -7.46 -3.31
C VAL A 71 -1.63 -8.72 -3.36
N THR A 72 -2.39 -8.95 -2.31
CA THR A 72 -3.47 -9.94 -2.28
C THR A 72 -4.79 -9.19 -2.21
N ILE A 73 -5.69 -9.42 -3.17
CA ILE A 73 -6.98 -8.72 -3.27
C ILE A 73 -8.11 -9.72 -3.03
N SER A 74 -9.10 -9.30 -2.25
CA SER A 74 -10.29 -10.08 -1.93
C SER A 74 -11.55 -9.24 -2.11
N ASN A 75 -12.56 -9.81 -2.77
CA ASN A 75 -13.94 -9.32 -2.74
C ASN A 75 -14.81 -10.10 -1.73
N CYS A 76 -14.24 -11.10 -1.05
CA CYS A 76 -14.88 -11.75 0.07
C CYS A 76 -14.81 -10.82 1.26
N ALA A 77 -15.98 -10.33 1.69
CA ALA A 77 -16.14 -9.54 2.90
C ALA A 77 -15.64 -10.38 4.10
N GLY A 78 -14.58 -9.89 4.74
CA GLY A 78 -14.16 -10.29 6.08
C GLY A 78 -14.40 -9.13 7.02
#